data_AF-A0A3M7GLS1-F1
#
_entry.id   AF-A0A3M7GLS1-F1
#
_cell.length_a   1.000
_cell.length_b   1.000
_cell.length_c   1.000
_cell.angle_alpha   90.00
_cell.angle_beta   90.00
_cell.angle_gamma   90.00
#
_symmetry.space_group_name_H-M   'P 1'
#
loop_
_entity.id
_entity.type
_entity.pdbx_description
1 polymer ?
#
loop_
_entity_poly.entity_id
_entity_poly.type
_entity_poly.pdbx_seq_one_letter_code
_entity_poly.pdbx_strand_id
1 'polypeptide(L)' 'MAFAWKAAGITYNRYLAVASRVVRRSLKEDKRLQAERRGEMDLRFSKWENGKQGEGKSLAAANEQAMAQQAGGPQ' A
#
# COMPACT_ATOMS: atom_id res chain seq x y z
N MET A 1 22.27 13.96 -1.02
CA MET A 1 20.85 14.38 -0.95
C MET A 1 19.99 13.12 -0.83
N ALA A 2 19.28 12.93 0.29
CA ALA A 2 18.39 11.78 0.46
C ALA A 2 16.98 12.17 -0.01
N PHE A 3 16.36 11.33 -0.84
CA PHE A 3 14.97 11.55 -1.26
C PHE A 3 14.03 11.51 -0.05
N ALA A 4 13.03 12.40 -0.02
CA ALA A 4 12.11 12.52 1.12
C ALA A 4 11.39 11.20 1.46
N TRP A 5 10.99 10.41 0.46
CA TRP A 5 10.35 9.10 0.68
C TRP A 5 11.30 8.10 1.35
N LYS A 6 12.60 8.16 1.02
CA LYS A 6 13.62 7.29 1.62
C LYS A 6 13.91 7.69 3.06
N ALA A 7 13.95 9.00 3.33
CA ALA A 7 14.08 9.53 4.69
C ALA A 7 12.86 9.17 5.57
N ALA A 8 11.67 9.08 4.98
CA ALA A 8 10.45 8.66 5.66
C ALA A 8 10.32 7.13 5.86
N GLY A 9 11.35 6.34 5.53
CA GLY A 9 11.32 4.88 5.70
C GLY A 9 10.38 4.15 4.71
N ILE A 10 9.94 4.82 3.65
CA ILE A 10 9.02 4.26 2.66
C ILE A 10 9.81 3.48 1.60
N THR A 11 9.30 2.31 1.21
CA THR A 11 9.88 1.56 0.08
C THR A 11 9.57 2.22 -1.25
N TYR A 12 10.42 2.04 -2.27
CA TYR A 12 10.18 2.62 -3.59
C TYR A 12 8.84 2.20 -4.20
N ASN A 13 8.45 0.93 -4.04
CA ASN A 13 7.16 0.42 -4.50
C ASN A 13 5.98 1.13 -3.83
N ARG A 14 6.09 1.44 -2.53
CA ARG A 14 5.06 2.17 -1.80
C ARG A 14 4.97 3.62 -2.25
N TYR A 15 6.10 4.27 -2.51
CA TYR A 15 6.14 5.61 -3.12
C TYR A 15 5.41 5.62 -4.47
N LEU A 16 5.71 4.69 -5.37
CA LEU A 16 5.05 4.58 -6.68
C LEU A 16 3.53 4.30 -6.55
N ALA A 17 3.12 3.44 -5.61
CA ALA A 17 1.71 3.16 -5.36
C ALA A 17 0.94 4.42 -4.91
N VAL A 18 1.54 5.26 -4.06
CA VAL A 18 0.93 6.53 -3.64
C VAL A 18 0.88 7.53 -4.81
N ALA A 19 2.00 7.72 -5.51
CA ALA A 19 2.09 8.65 -6.63
C ALA A 19 1.08 8.29 -7.74
N SER A 20 0.98 7.02 -8.11
CA SER A 20 0.03 6.54 -9.12
C SER A 20 -1.44 6.74 -8.71
N ARG A 21 -1.78 6.54 -7.43
CA ARG A 21 -3.13 6.85 -6.91
C ARG A 21 -3.47 8.35 -7.07
N VAL A 22 -2.53 9.23 -6.75
CA VAL A 22 -2.74 10.68 -6.91
C VAL A 22 -2.94 11.04 -8.39
N VAL A 23 -2.11 10.50 -9.28
CA VAL A 23 -2.22 10.74 -10.73
C VAL A 23 -3.58 10.32 -11.28
N ARG A 24 -4.11 9.14 -10.89
CA ARG A 24 -5.44 8.67 -11.33
C ARG A 24 -6.55 9.63 -10.95
N ARG A 25 -6.50 10.18 -9.74
CA ARG A 25 -7.50 11.12 -9.21
C ARG A 25 -7.48 12.47 -9.91
N SER A 26 -6.34 12.85 -10.49
CA SER A 26 -6.17 14.10 -11.24
C SER A 26 -6.65 14.03 -12.70
N LEU A 27 -7.09 12.86 -13.18
CA LEU A 27 -7.61 12.72 -14.54
C LEU A 27 -9.06 13.22 -14.67
N LYS A 28 -9.44 13.63 -15.88
CA LYS A 28 -10.84 13.90 -16.26
C LYS A 28 -11.70 12.64 -16.08
N GLU A 29 -12.98 12.83 -15.79
CA GLU A 29 -13.98 11.79 -15.48
C GLU A 29 -13.86 10.53 -16.36
N ASP A 30 -13.91 10.70 -17.68
CA ASP A 30 -13.91 9.62 -18.66
C ASP A 30 -12.68 8.71 -18.56
N LYS A 31 -11.52 9.31 -18.27
CA LYS A 31 -10.24 8.60 -18.16
C LYS A 31 -10.00 8.11 -16.73
N ARG A 32 -10.50 8.84 -15.74
CA ARG A 32 -10.44 8.47 -14.33
C ARG A 32 -11.15 7.15 -14.08
N LEU A 33 -12.35 6.95 -14.63
CA LEU A 33 -13.12 5.71 -14.43
C LEU A 33 -12.31 4.46 -14.85
N GLN A 34 -11.67 4.50 -16.02
CA GLN A 34 -10.85 3.39 -16.51
C GLN A 34 -9.56 3.21 -15.69
N ALA A 35 -8.98 4.30 -15.21
CA ALA A 35 -7.73 4.29 -14.46
C ALA A 35 -7.91 3.85 -13.00
N GLU A 36 -9.01 4.21 -12.35
CA GLU A 36 -9.34 3.82 -10.96
C GLU A 36 -9.52 2.31 -10.82
N ARG A 37 -10.13 1.65 -11.82
CA ARG A 37 -10.28 0.18 -11.83
C ARG A 37 -8.94 -0.57 -11.77
N ARG A 38 -7.84 0.05 -12.21
CA ARG A 38 -6.48 -0.52 -12.11
C ARG A 38 -5.87 -0.38 -10.72
N GLY A 39 -6.51 0.39 -9.84
CA GLY A 39 -6.11 0.58 -8.45
C GLY A 39 -6.76 -0.38 -7.47
N GLU A 40 -7.78 -1.11 -7.90
CA GLU A 40 -8.45 -2.11 -7.08
C GLU A 40 -7.52 -3.31 -6.86
N MET A 41 -7.35 -3.70 -5.59
CA MET A 41 -6.52 -4.83 -5.19
C MET A 41 -7.21 -5.56 -4.04
N ASP A 42 -7.75 -6.74 -4.34
CA ASP A 42 -8.28 -7.66 -3.35
C ASP A 42 -7.38 -8.90 -3.29
N LEU A 43 -6.33 -8.81 -2.47
CA LEU A 43 -5.41 -9.92 -2.23
C LEU A 43 -5.54 -10.38 -0.79
N ARG A 44 -5.53 -11.69 -0.57
CA ARG A 44 -5.44 -12.30 0.75
C ARG A 44 -4.18 -13.15 0.83
N PHE A 45 -3.52 -13.16 1.98
CA PHE A 45 -2.32 -13.95 2.22
C PHE A 45 -2.44 -14.68 3.54
N SER A 46 -1.78 -15.84 3.63
CA SER A 46 -1.60 -16.58 4.88
C SER A 46 -0.10 -16.70 5.11
N LYS A 47 0.39 -16.21 6.25
CA LYS A 47 1.81 -16.39 6.61
C LYS A 47 2.01 -17.85 7.01
N TRP A 48 2.92 -18.55 6.34
CA TRP A 48 3.36 -19.88 6.75
C TRP A 48 4.56 -19.76 7.68
N GLU A 49 4.53 -20.44 8.81
CA GLU A 49 5.60 -20.42 9.79
C GLU A 49 5.72 -21.79 10.46
N ASN A 50 6.93 -22.33 10.55
CA ASN A 50 7.20 -23.67 11.11
C ASN A 50 6.32 -24.78 10.48
N GLY A 51 6.08 -24.69 9.17
CA GLY A 51 5.27 -25.67 8.43
C GLY A 51 3.75 -25.58 8.67
N LYS A 52 3.27 -24.58 9.42
CA LYS A 52 1.84 -24.36 9.66
C LYS A 52 1.36 -23.11 8.92
N GLN A 53 0.24 -23.23 8.24
CA GLN A 53 -0.45 -22.10 7.63
C GLN A 53 -1.11 -21.25 8.73
N GLY A 54 -0.76 -19.98 8.79
CA GLY A 54 -1.44 -18.99 9.64
C GLY A 54 -2.77 -18.53 9.05
N GLU A 55 -3.44 -17.62 9.76
CA GLU A 55 -4.74 -17.10 9.34
C GLU A 55 -4.66 -16.30 8.03
N GLY A 56 -5.69 -16.48 7.20
CA GLY A 56 -5.86 -15.74 5.94
C GLY A 56 -6.26 -14.29 6.18
N LYS A 57 -5.32 -13.37 6.01
CA LYS A 57 -5.53 -11.93 6.19
C LYS A 57 -5.67 -11.23 4.85
N SER A 58 -6.53 -10.21 4.78
CA SER A 58 -6.55 -9.31 3.63
C SER A 58 -5.27 -8.46 3.63
N LEU A 59 -4.65 -8.33 2.46
CA LEU A 59 -3.49 -7.47 2.25
C LEU A 59 -3.83 -6.00 2.54
N ALA A 60 -5.06 -5.56 2.23
CA ALA A 60 -5.50 -4.20 2.52
C ALA A 60 -5.51 -3.94 4.04
N ALA A 61 -6.18 -4.81 4.80
CA ALA A 61 -6.25 -4.70 6.26
C ALA A 61 -4.86 -4.79 6.93
N ALA A 62 -4.00 -5.68 6.45
CA ALA A 62 -2.63 -5.79 6.96
C ALA A 62 -1.80 -4.52 6.69
N ASN A 63 -1.97 -3.91 5.52
CA ASN A 63 -1.30 -2.65 5.18
C ASN A 63 -1.79 -1.48 6.03
N GLU A 64 -3.08 -1.42 6.37
CA GLU A 64 -3.64 -0.39 7.26
C GLU A 64 -3.10 -0.52 8.69
N GLN A 65 -3.05 -1.75 9.22
CA GLN A 65 -2.48 -2.04 10.52
C GLN A 65 -0.99 -1.68 10.60
N ALA A 66 -0.22 -2.00 9.56
CA ALA A 66 1.19 -1.63 9.48
C ALA A 66 1.41 -0.11 9.45
N MET A 67 0.54 0.65 8.78
CA MET A 67 0.59 2.11 8.79
C MET A 67 0.26 2.69 10.17
N ALA A 68 -0.76 2.16 10.85
CA ALA A 68 -1.12 2.60 12.19
C ALA A 68 0.03 2.35 13.20
N GLN A 69 0.72 1.22 13.09
CA GLN A 69 1.88 0.88 13.93
C GLN A 69 3.09 1.78 13.65
N GLN A 70 3.33 2.14 12.39
CA GLN A 70 4.42 3.06 12.02
C GLN A 70 4.16 4.51 12.44
N ALA A 71 2.89 4.94 12.47
CA ALA A 71 2.51 6.27 12.95
C ALA A 71 2.58 6.43 14.48
N GLY A 72 2.62 5.33 15.23
CA GLY A 72 2.69 5.30 16.70
C GLY A 72 4.05 4.96 17.30
N GLY A 73 5.11 4.85 16.49
CA GLY A 73 6.47 4.57 16.97
C GLY A 73 7.10 5.80 17.66
N PRO A 74 7.92 5.62 18.72
CA PRO A 74 8.49 6.72 19.48
C PRO A 74 9.45 7.55 18.61
N GLN A 75 9.37 8.87 18.74
CA GLN A 75 10.43 9.79 18.32
C GLN A 75 11.69 9.56 19.16
#